data_AF-W7SH58-F1
#
_entry.id   AF-W7SH58-F1
#
_cell.length_a   1.000
_cell.length_b   1.000
_cell.length_c   1.000
_cell.angle_alpha   90.00
_cell.angle_beta   90.00
_cell.angle_gamma   90.00
#
_symmetry.space_group_name_H-M   'P 1'
#
loop_
_entity.id
_entity.type
_entity.pdbx_description
1 polymer ?
#
loop_
_entity_poly.entity_id
_entity_poly.type
_entity_poly.pdbx_seq_one_letter_code
_entity_poly.pdbx_strand_id
1 'polypeptide(L)'
;MLGPLLAGLALVAIAVAAIRPELVTGLSPVDTDVLDALRPPGHQHLFGTDELGRDVFARTVYAAGASLAIGLGATAVGALTGAVVGVAATLGGRAVDLVLMRVVDALLAFPELLLALLVAAVIGPGTVNALLAIGLATMPHYARVVRSRALVVRRSDFVEAARVLGVPWPLVVLRHIVPNTVGPLSVLATLGVARR
;
A
#
# COMPACT_ATOMS: atom_id res chain seq x y z
N MET A 1 23.42 13.52 -16.99
CA MET A 1 22.86 14.46 -15.98
C MET A 1 21.42 14.92 -16.26
N LEU A 2 20.91 14.84 -17.51
CA LEU A 2 19.51 15.17 -17.83
C LEU A 2 18.47 14.22 -17.20
N GLY A 3 18.76 12.92 -17.10
CA GLY A 3 17.84 11.92 -16.53
C GLY A 3 17.28 12.27 -15.14
N PRO A 4 18.12 12.53 -14.11
CA PRO A 4 17.61 12.89 -12.78
C PRO A 4 16.86 14.22 -12.73
N LEU A 5 17.20 15.18 -13.60
CA LEU A 5 16.48 16.45 -13.71
C LEU A 5 15.05 16.25 -14.26
N LEU A 6 14.91 15.44 -15.31
CA LEU A 6 13.60 15.10 -15.89
C LEU A 6 12.74 14.31 -14.89
N ALA A 7 13.35 13.36 -14.18
CA ALA A 7 12.65 12.62 -13.12
C ALA A 7 12.20 13.54 -11.98
N GLY A 8 13.05 14.46 -11.54
CA GLY A 8 12.70 15.46 -10.53
C GLY A 8 11.54 16.35 -10.96
N LEU A 9 11.57 16.84 -12.20
CA LEU A 9 10.50 17.66 -12.76
C LEU A 9 9.16 16.88 -12.83
N ALA A 10 9.19 15.63 -13.29
CA ALA A 10 8.01 14.78 -13.33
C ALA A 10 7.44 14.54 -11.93
N LEU A 11 8.30 14.31 -10.93
CA LEU A 11 7.87 14.12 -9.54
C LEU A 11 7.20 15.38 -8.98
N VAL A 12 7.76 16.56 -9.27
CA VAL A 12 7.16 17.85 -8.88
C VAL A 12 5.82 18.05 -9.57
N ALA A 13 5.70 17.74 -10.86
CA ALA A 13 4.44 17.85 -11.59
C ALA A 13 3.35 16.92 -11.01
N ILE A 14 3.71 15.68 -10.69
CA ILE A 14 2.80 14.72 -10.02
C ILE A 14 2.39 15.23 -8.64
N ALA A 15 3.34 15.76 -7.86
CA ALA A 15 3.06 16.30 -6.53
C ALA A 15 2.12 17.51 -6.60
N VAL A 16 2.30 18.41 -7.58
CA VAL A 16 1.42 19.55 -7.80
C VAL A 16 0.02 19.08 -8.21
N ALA A 17 -0.08 18.15 -9.17
CA ALA A 17 -1.36 17.57 -9.59
C ALA A 17 -2.11 16.90 -8.42
N ALA A 18 -1.38 16.22 -7.54
CA ALA A 18 -1.96 15.50 -6.41
C ALA A 18 -2.48 16.42 -5.29
N ILE A 19 -1.81 17.54 -5.02
CA ILE A 19 -2.15 18.44 -3.90
C ILE A 19 -3.06 19.58 -4.37
N ARG A 20 -2.81 20.13 -5.55
CA ARG A 20 -3.54 21.27 -6.14
C ARG A 20 -3.78 21.04 -7.64
N PRO A 21 -4.71 20.13 -8.00
CA PRO A 21 -5.02 19.81 -9.39
C PRO A 21 -5.47 21.05 -10.21
N GLU A 22 -6.11 22.02 -9.54
CA GLU A 22 -6.55 23.31 -10.11
C GLU A 22 -5.40 24.14 -10.74
N LEU A 23 -4.15 23.94 -10.27
CA LEU A 23 -2.98 24.63 -10.84
C LEU A 23 -2.52 24.02 -12.16
N VAL A 24 -2.93 22.78 -12.44
CA VAL A 24 -2.54 22.03 -13.64
C VAL A 24 -3.62 22.15 -14.71
N THR A 25 -4.89 22.20 -14.32
CA THR A 25 -6.02 22.34 -15.25
C THR A 25 -7.17 23.11 -14.61
N GLY A 26 -7.79 24.00 -15.40
CA GLY A 26 -9.04 24.68 -15.03
C GLY A 26 -10.30 23.93 -15.46
N LEU A 27 -10.15 22.76 -16.11
CA LEU A 27 -11.26 21.93 -16.55
C LEU A 27 -11.84 21.13 -15.38
N SER A 28 -13.17 21.00 -15.33
CA SER A 28 -13.86 20.15 -14.38
C SER A 28 -13.66 18.67 -14.73
N PRO A 29 -13.32 17.80 -13.76
CA PRO A 29 -13.17 16.36 -14.00
C PRO A 29 -14.51 15.62 -14.09
N VAL A 30 -15.63 16.27 -13.80
CA VAL A 30 -16.96 15.65 -13.70
C VAL A 30 -17.96 16.16 -14.73
N ASP A 31 -17.65 17.25 -15.43
CA ASP A 31 -18.56 17.83 -16.43
C ASP A 31 -18.70 16.89 -17.63
N THR A 32 -19.94 16.50 -17.90
CA THR A 32 -20.31 15.58 -18.98
C THR A 32 -20.91 16.33 -20.16
N ASP A 33 -20.40 16.06 -21.36
CA ASP A 33 -20.99 16.52 -22.62
C ASP A 33 -21.05 15.37 -23.63
N VAL A 34 -22.24 14.78 -23.79
CA VAL A 34 -22.45 13.62 -24.66
C VAL A 34 -22.16 13.92 -26.13
N LEU A 35 -22.27 15.19 -26.56
CA LEU A 35 -21.94 15.58 -27.95
C LEU A 35 -20.44 15.51 -28.23
N ASP A 36 -19.64 15.61 -27.18
CA ASP A 36 -18.19 15.52 -27.22
C ASP A 36 -17.69 14.15 -26.75
N ALA A 37 -18.54 13.12 -26.70
CA ALA A 37 -18.15 11.76 -26.31
C ALA A 37 -17.15 11.11 -27.28
N LEU A 38 -16.20 10.34 -26.73
CA LEU A 38 -15.19 9.56 -27.47
C LEU A 38 -14.37 10.38 -28.48
N ARG A 39 -14.10 11.65 -28.19
CA ARG A 39 -13.25 12.50 -29.03
C ARG A 39 -11.78 12.08 -28.89
N PRO A 40 -11.03 12.06 -30.01
CA PRO A 40 -9.60 11.79 -29.96
C PRO A 40 -8.84 12.93 -29.25
N PRO A 41 -7.59 12.68 -28.82
CA PRO A 41 -6.71 13.72 -28.28
C PRO A 41 -6.57 14.94 -29.21
N GLY A 42 -6.66 16.14 -28.66
CA GLY A 42 -6.58 17.38 -29.41
C GLY A 42 -6.36 18.62 -28.54
N HIS A 43 -6.37 19.80 -29.15
CA HIS A 43 -6.07 21.06 -28.47
C HIS A 43 -7.12 21.45 -27.40
N GLN A 44 -8.37 21.04 -27.58
CA GLN A 44 -9.45 21.27 -26.61
C GLN A 44 -9.45 20.21 -25.49
N HIS A 45 -9.13 18.95 -25.84
CA HIS A 45 -9.05 17.83 -24.90
C HIS A 45 -7.71 17.11 -25.07
N LEU A 46 -6.73 17.46 -24.24
CA LEU A 46 -5.35 16.99 -24.36
C LEU A 46 -5.23 15.47 -24.48
N PHE A 47 -6.02 14.72 -23.71
CA PHE A 47 -6.07 13.25 -23.73
C PHE A 47 -7.36 12.71 -24.37
N GLY A 48 -8.18 13.56 -24.99
CA GLY A 48 -9.50 13.21 -25.50
C GLY A 48 -10.57 13.15 -24.39
N THR A 49 -11.72 12.60 -24.74
CA THR A 49 -12.88 12.46 -23.84
C THR A 49 -13.32 11.01 -23.69
N ASP A 50 -13.99 10.71 -22.58
CA ASP A 50 -14.54 9.37 -22.31
C ASP A 50 -15.92 9.16 -22.95
N GLU A 51 -16.53 8.00 -22.67
CA GLU A 51 -17.86 7.61 -23.14
C GLU A 51 -19.00 8.54 -22.68
N LEU A 52 -18.76 9.37 -21.64
CA LEU A 52 -19.70 10.38 -21.16
C LEU A 52 -19.28 11.80 -21.57
N GLY A 53 -18.25 11.93 -22.41
CA GLY A 53 -17.72 13.22 -22.87
C GLY A 53 -16.90 13.98 -21.84
N ARG A 54 -16.46 13.35 -20.75
CA ARG A 54 -15.63 13.99 -19.73
C ARG A 54 -14.19 14.07 -20.20
N ASP A 55 -13.51 15.18 -19.90
CA ASP A 55 -12.10 15.38 -20.26
C ASP A 55 -11.17 14.41 -19.49
N VAL A 56 -10.46 13.57 -20.23
CA VAL A 56 -9.60 12.51 -19.66
C VAL A 56 -8.36 13.10 -18.98
N PHE A 57 -7.84 14.23 -19.47
CA PHE A 57 -6.68 14.89 -18.88
C PHE A 57 -7.03 15.46 -17.51
N ALA A 58 -8.15 16.19 -17.40
CA ALA A 58 -8.68 16.70 -16.15
C ALA A 58 -8.93 15.57 -15.15
N ARG A 59 -9.60 14.49 -15.58
CA ARG A 59 -9.83 13.32 -14.73
C ARG A 59 -8.54 12.69 -14.21
N THR A 60 -7.51 12.60 -15.04
CA THR A 60 -6.20 12.05 -14.66
C THR A 60 -5.51 12.92 -13.61
N VAL A 61 -5.51 14.24 -13.82
CA VAL A 61 -4.93 15.22 -12.89
C VAL A 61 -5.62 15.17 -11.53
N TYR A 62 -6.96 15.24 -11.52
CA TYR A 62 -7.74 15.19 -10.28
C TYR A 62 -7.69 13.81 -9.59
N ALA A 63 -7.47 12.72 -10.32
CA ALA A 63 -7.30 11.39 -9.76
C ALA A 63 -5.92 11.18 -9.08
N ALA A 64 -4.90 11.97 -9.44
CA ALA A 64 -3.52 11.77 -8.96
C ALA A 64 -3.42 11.71 -7.43
N GLY A 65 -4.12 12.61 -6.71
CA GLY A 65 -4.13 12.64 -5.26
C GLY A 65 -4.79 11.40 -4.64
N ALA A 66 -5.92 10.98 -5.20
CA ALA A 66 -6.63 9.79 -4.73
C ALA A 66 -5.82 8.51 -4.98
N SER A 67 -5.20 8.37 -6.16
CA SER A 67 -4.32 7.24 -6.48
C SER A 67 -3.13 7.15 -5.55
N LEU A 68 -2.46 8.27 -5.26
CA LEU A 68 -1.35 8.31 -4.29
C LEU A 68 -1.82 7.95 -2.88
N ALA A 69 -2.95 8.49 -2.44
CA ALA A 69 -3.52 8.18 -1.13
C ALA A 69 -3.86 6.70 -0.99
N ILE A 70 -4.44 6.09 -2.03
CA ILE A 70 -4.74 4.65 -2.06
C ILE A 70 -3.44 3.84 -2.04
N GLY A 71 -2.48 4.12 -2.93
CA GLY A 71 -1.24 3.35 -3.03
C GLY A 71 -0.39 3.38 -1.74
N LEU A 72 -0.19 4.58 -1.18
CA LEU A 72 0.55 4.76 0.07
C LEU A 72 -0.25 4.21 1.26
N GLY A 73 -1.53 4.54 1.35
CA GLY A 73 -2.38 4.16 2.48
C GLY A 73 -2.65 2.66 2.55
N ALA A 74 -2.96 2.02 1.42
CA ALA A 74 -3.16 0.57 1.37
C ALA A 74 -1.88 -0.17 1.73
N THR A 75 -0.74 0.32 1.23
CA THR A 75 0.57 -0.24 1.60
C THR A 75 0.84 -0.10 3.09
N ALA A 76 0.60 1.06 3.68
CA ALA A 76 0.77 1.28 5.11
C ALA A 76 -0.15 0.36 5.93
N VAL A 77 -1.44 0.26 5.57
CA VAL A 77 -2.40 -0.61 6.25
C VAL A 77 -1.97 -2.08 6.16
N GLY A 78 -1.63 -2.57 4.95
CA GLY A 78 -1.19 -3.95 4.75
C GLY A 78 0.10 -4.27 5.49
N ALA A 79 1.09 -3.36 5.44
CA ALA A 79 2.36 -3.52 6.12
C ALA A 79 2.21 -3.51 7.65
N LEU A 80 1.42 -2.58 8.20
CA LEU A 80 1.20 -2.48 9.66
C LEU A 80 0.41 -3.67 10.19
N THR A 81 -0.72 -3.99 9.57
CA THR A 81 -1.54 -5.14 9.98
C THR A 81 -0.78 -6.45 9.81
N GLY A 82 -0.04 -6.61 8.70
CA GLY A 82 0.80 -7.77 8.46
C GLY A 82 1.95 -7.86 9.47
N ALA A 83 2.57 -6.73 9.82
CA ALA A 83 3.61 -6.70 10.84
C ALA A 83 3.09 -7.18 12.21
N VAL A 84 1.92 -6.70 12.61
CA VAL A 84 1.27 -7.13 13.86
C VAL A 84 1.02 -8.64 13.83
N VAL A 85 0.41 -9.17 12.76
CA VAL A 85 0.12 -10.62 12.64
C VAL A 85 1.40 -11.46 12.61
N GLY A 86 2.41 -11.06 11.84
CA GLY A 86 3.66 -11.80 11.70
C GLY A 86 4.49 -11.83 12.99
N VAL A 87 4.55 -10.71 13.71
CA VAL A 87 5.19 -10.63 15.03
C VAL A 87 4.40 -11.43 16.06
N ALA A 88 3.07 -11.31 16.08
CA ALA A 88 2.21 -12.05 17.00
C ALA A 88 2.36 -13.57 16.80
N ALA A 89 2.38 -14.05 15.56
CA ALA A 89 2.64 -15.46 15.25
C ALA A 89 4.03 -15.91 15.74
N THR A 90 5.04 -15.06 15.60
CA THR A 90 6.41 -15.39 16.03
C THR A 90 6.55 -15.44 17.55
N LEU A 91 5.84 -14.58 18.29
CA LEU A 91 5.99 -14.44 19.75
C LEU A 91 4.96 -15.25 20.55
N GLY A 92 3.78 -15.53 19.97
CA GLY A 92 2.64 -16.16 20.65
C GLY A 92 2.77 -17.67 20.92
N GLY A 93 3.92 -18.28 20.61
CA GLY A 93 4.15 -19.71 20.79
C GLY A 93 3.49 -20.57 19.71
N ARG A 94 3.58 -21.90 19.88
CA ARG A 94 3.27 -22.87 18.80
C ARG A 94 1.80 -22.85 18.36
N ALA A 95 0.86 -22.67 19.29
CA ALA A 95 -0.57 -22.66 18.99
C ALA A 95 -0.99 -21.40 18.23
N VAL A 96 -0.59 -20.22 18.72
CA VAL A 96 -0.89 -18.94 18.07
C VAL A 96 -0.26 -18.86 16.69
N ASP A 97 0.99 -19.32 16.54
CA ASP A 97 1.68 -19.40 15.26
C ASP A 97 0.89 -20.26 14.26
N LEU A 98 0.47 -21.47 14.68
CA LEU A 98 -0.31 -22.39 13.86
C LEU A 98 -1.63 -21.78 13.39
N VAL A 99 -2.39 -21.16 14.31
CA VAL A 99 -3.71 -20.60 13.98
C VAL A 99 -3.56 -19.39 13.06
N LEU A 100 -2.70 -18.42 13.40
CA LEU A 100 -2.52 -17.22 12.59
C LEU A 100 -1.97 -17.55 11.21
N MET A 101 -0.98 -18.45 11.12
CA MET A 101 -0.44 -18.82 9.81
C MET A 101 -1.42 -19.65 9.00
N ARG A 102 -2.27 -20.48 9.63
CA ARG A 102 -3.31 -21.20 8.88
C ARG A 102 -4.34 -20.24 8.29
N VAL A 103 -4.72 -19.19 9.00
CA VAL A 103 -5.60 -18.12 8.48
C VAL A 103 -4.91 -17.38 7.33
N VAL A 104 -3.65 -16.97 7.52
CA VAL A 104 -2.86 -16.31 6.46
C VAL A 104 -2.74 -17.19 5.22
N ASP A 105 -2.47 -18.48 5.39
CA ASP A 105 -2.34 -19.44 4.28
C ASP A 105 -3.67 -19.61 3.53
N ALA A 106 -4.79 -19.64 4.25
CA ALA A 106 -6.12 -19.68 3.64
C ALA A 106 -6.44 -18.40 2.85
N LEU A 107 -6.08 -17.23 3.38
CA LEU A 107 -6.27 -15.95 2.68
C LEU A 107 -5.39 -15.85 1.42
N LEU A 108 -4.16 -16.36 1.48
CA LEU A 108 -3.23 -16.38 0.34
C LEU A 108 -3.64 -17.36 -0.77
N ALA A 109 -4.59 -18.27 -0.51
CA ALA A 109 -5.14 -19.14 -1.54
C ALA A 109 -6.06 -18.37 -2.50
N PHE A 110 -6.60 -17.23 -2.07
CA PHE A 110 -7.40 -16.36 -2.93
C PHE A 110 -6.50 -15.45 -3.77
N PRO A 111 -6.82 -15.24 -5.06
CA PRO A 111 -6.21 -14.17 -5.84
C PRO A 111 -6.38 -12.82 -5.14
N GLU A 112 -5.31 -12.03 -5.10
CA GLU A 112 -5.26 -10.76 -4.36
C GLU A 112 -6.38 -9.80 -4.76
N LEU A 113 -6.68 -9.71 -6.06
CA LEU A 113 -7.78 -8.89 -6.58
C LEU A 113 -9.13 -9.36 -6.06
N LEU A 114 -9.37 -10.67 -6.03
CA LEU A 114 -10.64 -11.23 -5.53
C LEU A 114 -10.80 -10.98 -4.03
N LEU A 115 -9.72 -11.11 -3.26
CA LEU A 115 -9.74 -10.80 -1.83
C LEU A 115 -10.02 -9.31 -1.59
N ALA A 116 -9.38 -8.42 -2.35
CA ALA A 116 -9.65 -6.98 -2.28
C ALA A 116 -11.11 -6.65 -2.63
N LEU A 117 -11.67 -7.26 -3.67
CA LEU A 117 -13.07 -7.09 -4.06
C LEU A 117 -14.03 -7.62 -3.00
N LEU A 118 -13.74 -8.76 -2.38
CA LEU A 118 -14.54 -9.32 -1.30
C LEU A 118 -14.58 -8.36 -0.10
N VAL A 119 -13.42 -7.84 0.31
CA VAL A 119 -13.35 -6.88 1.42
C VAL A 119 -14.07 -5.58 1.05
N ALA A 120 -13.88 -5.07 -0.17
CA ALA A 120 -14.55 -3.87 -0.65
C ALA A 120 -16.08 -4.02 -0.70
N ALA A 121 -16.58 -5.20 -1.08
CA ALA A 121 -18.01 -5.49 -1.10
C ALA A 121 -18.64 -5.46 0.30
N VAL A 122 -17.88 -5.82 1.34
CA VAL A 122 -18.34 -5.78 2.73
C VAL A 122 -18.27 -4.37 3.32
N ILE A 123 -17.19 -3.64 3.06
CA ILE A 123 -16.98 -2.29 3.63
C ILE A 123 -17.82 -1.22 2.90
N GLY A 124 -18.07 -1.40 1.61
CA GLY A 124 -18.83 -0.46 0.77
C GLY A 124 -17.96 0.51 -0.04
N PRO A 125 -18.57 1.38 -0.86
CA PRO A 125 -17.86 2.25 -1.78
C PRO A 125 -17.14 3.42 -1.08
N GLY A 126 -16.14 3.99 -1.74
CA GLY A 126 -15.41 5.18 -1.30
C GLY A 126 -13.90 5.00 -1.26
N THR A 127 -13.15 6.10 -1.38
CA THR A 127 -11.68 6.09 -1.47
C THR A 127 -11.02 5.44 -0.25
N VAL A 128 -11.50 5.78 0.96
CA VAL A 128 -10.99 5.21 2.22
C VAL A 128 -11.31 3.72 2.31
N ASN A 129 -12.49 3.31 1.88
CA ASN A 129 -12.91 1.90 1.92
C ASN A 129 -12.12 1.06 0.92
N ALA A 130 -11.88 1.59 -0.29
CA ALA A 130 -11.01 0.95 -1.27
C ALA A 130 -9.57 0.80 -0.76
N LEU A 131 -9.03 1.86 -0.14
CA LEU A 131 -7.72 1.84 0.52
C LEU A 131 -7.65 0.73 1.60
N LEU A 132 -8.64 0.65 2.49
CA LEU A 132 -8.71 -0.37 3.53
C LEU A 132 -8.84 -1.78 2.95
N ALA A 133 -9.69 -1.95 1.93
CA ALA A 133 -9.91 -3.23 1.29
C ALA A 133 -8.64 -3.76 0.62
N ILE A 134 -7.95 -2.92 -0.15
CA ILE A 134 -6.69 -3.27 -0.78
C ILE A 134 -5.63 -3.52 0.29
N GLY A 135 -5.54 -2.67 1.32
CA GLY A 135 -4.56 -2.84 2.40
C GLY A 135 -4.73 -4.18 3.13
N LEU A 136 -5.95 -4.51 3.56
CA LEU A 136 -6.26 -5.75 4.25
C LEU A 136 -6.08 -6.99 3.36
N ALA A 137 -6.37 -6.89 2.07
CA ALA A 137 -6.13 -7.99 1.13
C ALA A 137 -4.64 -8.33 0.99
N THR A 138 -3.75 -7.37 1.28
CA THR A 138 -2.30 -7.54 1.14
C THR A 138 -1.61 -7.90 2.44
N MET A 139 -2.30 -7.72 3.57
CA MET A 139 -1.86 -8.10 4.90
C MET A 139 -1.25 -9.51 4.99
N PRO A 140 -1.83 -10.57 4.37
CA PRO A 140 -1.29 -11.92 4.49
C PRO A 140 0.13 -12.07 3.92
N HIS A 141 0.44 -11.36 2.82
CA HIS A 141 1.78 -11.34 2.23
C HIS A 141 2.79 -10.69 3.18
N TYR A 142 2.46 -9.51 3.72
CA TYR A 142 3.30 -8.85 4.71
C TYR A 142 3.48 -9.70 5.97
N ALA A 143 2.42 -10.33 6.48
CA ALA A 143 2.47 -11.19 7.67
C ALA A 143 3.47 -12.34 7.51
N ARG A 144 3.45 -13.02 6.36
CA ARG A 144 4.38 -14.12 6.07
C ARG A 144 5.84 -13.64 6.02
N VAL A 145 6.10 -12.51 5.35
CA VAL A 145 7.44 -11.93 5.27
C VAL A 145 7.95 -11.52 6.65
N VAL A 146 7.13 -10.80 7.42
CA VAL A 146 7.48 -10.35 8.78
C VAL A 146 7.75 -11.54 9.68
N ARG A 147 6.89 -12.56 9.66
CA ARG A 147 7.10 -13.78 10.46
C ARG A 147 8.45 -14.41 10.13
N SER A 148 8.78 -14.56 8.84
CA SER A 148 10.06 -15.16 8.44
C SER A 148 11.26 -14.38 8.99
N ARG A 149 11.21 -13.04 8.94
CA ARG A 149 12.26 -12.16 9.45
C ARG A 149 12.32 -12.17 10.98
N ALA A 150 11.17 -12.11 11.65
CA ALA A 150 11.08 -12.13 13.09
C ALA A 150 11.62 -13.44 13.67
N LEU A 151 11.38 -14.58 13.02
CA LEU A 151 11.94 -15.87 13.41
C LEU A 151 13.48 -15.89 13.31
N VAL A 152 14.04 -15.30 12.25
CA VAL A 152 15.50 -15.16 12.09
C VAL A 152 16.07 -14.25 13.17
N VAL A 153 15.50 -13.06 13.37
CA VAL A 153 15.96 -12.10 14.38
C VAL A 153 15.86 -12.70 15.79
N ARG A 154 14.78 -13.41 16.11
CA ARG A 154 14.57 -14.05 17.40
C ARG A 154 15.65 -15.09 17.75
N ARG A 155 16.30 -15.68 16.75
CA ARG A 155 17.36 -16.71 16.88
C ARG A 155 18.78 -16.14 16.67
N SER A 156 18.93 -14.82 16.67
CA SER A 156 20.23 -14.17 16.48
C SER A 156 21.04 -14.11 17.78
N ASP A 157 22.37 -14.11 17.64
CA ASP A 157 23.33 -14.09 18.74
C ASP A 157 23.13 -12.89 19.68
N PHE A 158 22.76 -11.71 19.15
CA PHE A 158 22.52 -10.53 19.99
C PHE A 158 21.24 -10.65 20.82
N VAL A 159 20.21 -11.33 20.31
CA VAL A 159 18.99 -11.63 21.10
C VAL A 159 19.29 -12.67 22.17
N GLU A 160 20.11 -13.68 21.85
CA GLU A 160 20.56 -14.68 22.82
C GLU A 160 21.42 -14.06 23.92
N ALA A 161 22.41 -13.23 23.56
CA ALA A 161 23.24 -12.49 24.50
C ALA A 161 22.39 -11.61 25.43
N ALA A 162 21.40 -10.89 24.90
CA ALA A 162 20.49 -10.08 25.73
C ALA A 162 19.71 -10.93 26.75
N ARG A 163 19.28 -12.14 26.37
CA ARG A 163 18.64 -13.07 27.32
C ARG A 163 19.61 -13.59 28.38
N VAL A 164 20.85 -13.93 28.00
CA VAL A 164 21.89 -14.38 28.94
C VAL A 164 22.24 -13.27 29.95
N LEU A 165 22.23 -12.01 29.51
CA LEU A 165 22.42 -10.83 30.36
C LEU A 165 21.19 -10.50 31.25
N GLY A 166 20.13 -11.31 31.21
CA GLY A 166 18.95 -11.13 32.04
C GLY A 166 18.03 -9.99 31.62
N VAL A 167 18.14 -9.51 30.37
CA VAL A 167 17.25 -8.45 29.86
C VAL A 167 15.81 -8.99 29.81
N PRO A 168 14.82 -8.27 30.37
CA PRO A 168 13.44 -8.74 30.42
C PRO A 168 12.88 -8.93 29.01
N TRP A 169 12.14 -10.02 28.80
CA TRP A 169 11.64 -10.43 27.49
C TRP A 169 10.84 -9.34 26.73
N PRO A 170 9.93 -8.58 27.36
CA PRO A 170 9.23 -7.49 26.66
C PRO A 170 10.19 -6.43 26.10
N LEU A 171 11.28 -6.13 26.82
CA LEU A 171 12.28 -5.17 26.39
C LEU A 171 13.10 -5.72 25.21
N VAL A 172 13.44 -7.01 25.23
CA VAL A 172 14.08 -7.68 24.10
C VAL A 172 13.20 -7.63 22.85
N VAL A 173 11.89 -7.87 23.00
CA VAL A 173 10.95 -7.77 21.88
C VAL A 173 10.92 -6.36 21.31
N LEU A 174 10.70 -5.34 22.15
CA LEU A 174 10.48 -3.96 21.70
C LEU A 174 11.76 -3.26 21.21
N ARG A 175 12.93 -3.57 21.79
CA ARG A 175 14.19 -2.92 21.40
C ARG A 175 14.99 -3.71 20.37
N HIS A 176 14.84 -5.03 20.32
CA HIS A 176 15.64 -5.88 19.42
C HIS A 176 14.79 -6.52 18.34
N ILE A 177 13.69 -7.20 18.66
CA ILE A 177 12.97 -7.99 17.65
C ILE A 177 12.13 -7.12 16.71
N VAL A 178 11.25 -6.28 17.25
CA VAL A 178 10.32 -5.47 16.44
C VAL A 178 11.07 -4.50 15.50
N PRO A 179 12.02 -3.68 15.98
CA PRO A 179 12.71 -2.73 15.09
C PRO A 179 13.51 -3.42 13.98
N ASN A 180 14.20 -4.53 14.28
CA ASN A 180 15.00 -5.27 13.29
C ASN A 180 14.14 -6.10 12.33
N THR A 181 12.89 -6.40 12.67
CA THR A 181 11.95 -7.07 11.77
C THR A 181 11.29 -6.09 10.80
N VAL A 182 11.02 -4.86 11.27
CA VAL A 182 10.35 -3.81 10.48
C VAL A 182 11.32 -3.10 9.52
N GLY A 183 12.63 -3.05 9.81
CA GLY A 183 13.63 -2.45 8.92
C GLY A 183 13.53 -2.90 7.44
N PRO A 184 13.54 -4.21 7.14
CA PRO A 184 13.34 -4.74 5.79
C PRO A 184 11.95 -4.48 5.17
N LEU A 185 10.94 -4.10 5.97
CA LEU A 185 9.61 -3.76 5.44
C LEU A 185 9.62 -2.47 4.63
N SER A 186 10.59 -1.57 4.85
CA SER A 186 10.73 -0.35 4.06
C SER A 186 10.83 -0.65 2.56
N VAL A 187 11.68 -1.61 2.18
CA VAL A 187 11.87 -2.03 0.79
C VAL A 187 10.61 -2.66 0.21
N LEU A 188 9.95 -3.54 0.98
CA LEU A 188 8.72 -4.18 0.54
C LEU A 188 7.57 -3.17 0.42
N ALA A 189 7.50 -2.20 1.32
CA ALA A 189 6.55 -1.11 1.25
C ALA A 189 6.80 -0.25 0.00
N THR A 190 8.04 0.09 -0.32
CA THR A 190 8.35 0.84 -1.56
C THR A 190 7.89 0.08 -2.81
N LEU A 191 8.15 -1.23 -2.88
CA LEU A 191 7.66 -2.08 -3.97
C LEU A 191 6.13 -2.22 -3.97
N GLY A 192 5.53 -2.25 -2.78
CA GLY A 192 4.09 -2.27 -2.59
C GLY A 192 3.44 -1.05 -3.20
N VAL A 193 3.92 0.16 -2.86
CA VAL A 193 3.41 1.42 -3.42
C VAL A 193 3.49 1.43 -4.94
N ALA A 194 4.59 0.93 -5.52
CA ALA A 194 4.77 0.90 -6.97
C ALA A 194 3.84 -0.08 -7.70
N ARG A 195 3.29 -1.10 -7.03
CA ARG A 195 2.42 -2.13 -7.61
C ARG A 195 0.92 -1.77 -7.49
N ARG A 196 0.57 -0.71 -6.78
CA ARG A 196 -0.81 -0.37 -6.39
C ARG A 196 -1.46 0.64 -7.32
#